data_AF-A0A818MBX0-F1
#
_entry.id   AF-A0A818MBX0-F1
#
_cell.length_a   1.000
_cell.length_b   1.000
_cell.length_c   1.000
_cell.angle_alpha   90.00
_cell.angle_beta   90.00
_cell.angle_gamma   90.00
#
_symmetry.space_group_name_H-M   'P 1'
#
loop_
_entity.id
_entity.type
_entity.pdbx_description
1 polymer ?
#
loop_
_entity_poly.entity_id
_entity_poly.type
_entity_poly.pdbx_seq_one_letter_code
_entity_poly.pdbx_strand_id
1 'polypeptide(L)'
;MNGKGGSPPPLSTNRKSNKVVLPQIQRHPAYFEDPYKNSILFSFKLKDRQDEMLKRIVLDHAKQQEQTALEPYGGKHRPREKSPEYPKTCLSEDRAVRTNYYYMKERVAHLPITPASDESFKHIIDRFIDKKLKEGPQMKSVIQRIVNETKVLYENSMKKSQLQHVLVAPNVKGLESEIAGPPPPDPVGCDFSSSWEESFQANRDAIKENLYIVHPTHRQVLELCNKTLSPRIMIDFKRIRSLGALDFPHLRSFVVRDIERNEDYLSSSWYPLICQIFQTGQIQGITSTPEKMNSFYNSINTLVSNQLRELLERSIDMWCSLFNPKDQDYLPIIKIDIILNEDESTMSKIDFQPNISEFINVLRYVVDKIAHSINGPNRIRIATIQSFLNGDDSIPLDTHLSQTVIDRAYKQLADIAEYYFQEPKQLLNTYEEKYNYLIDGKAQADVEKFNSENHTFDEYTQEFNRYNDIVKQIMLEPTTVEFPLIQTNSEQVKQGLVEAARKHRNTLLEKLVNDYRKECQNICAEFEAIKQRALSKPATTAELNDIIKYIDNAKGEKSLHLTERIKEVQRQMEYLLDEYFFSEEDIRLNADTLLWPRNIGPIFDTNDES
;
A
#
# COMPACT_ATOMS: atom_id res chain seq x y z
N MET A 1 68.64 53.36 57.63
CA MET A 1 68.91 52.03 58.20
C MET A 1 68.38 51.00 57.22
N ASN A 2 69.13 50.64 56.17
CA ASN A 2 70.09 49.52 56.12
C ASN A 2 69.60 48.23 56.80
N GLY A 3 69.30 47.23 55.95
CA GLY A 3 68.98 45.85 56.32
C GLY A 3 68.55 45.03 55.09
N LYS A 4 69.47 44.87 54.13
CA LYS A 4 69.41 44.00 52.93
C LYS A 4 69.01 42.56 53.31
N GLY A 5 68.36 41.72 52.52
CA GLY A 5 68.05 41.71 51.09
C GLY A 5 68.16 40.26 50.56
N GLY A 6 67.24 39.87 49.67
CA GLY A 6 67.48 38.85 48.63
C GLY A 6 67.06 37.40 48.89
N SER A 7 65.96 36.97 48.26
CA SER A 7 65.70 35.57 47.87
C SER A 7 66.76 35.10 46.86
N PRO A 8 67.13 33.80 46.78
CA PRO A 8 66.62 32.89 45.72
C PRO A 8 66.68 31.37 46.11
N PRO A 9 66.77 30.40 45.17
CA PRO A 9 65.70 29.58 44.57
C PRO A 9 65.79 28.06 44.99
N PRO A 10 64.98 27.12 44.45
CA PRO A 10 64.92 25.76 44.97
C PRO A 10 66.03 24.86 44.40
N LEU A 11 66.65 24.06 45.27
CA LEU A 11 67.72 23.11 44.93
C LEU A 11 67.15 21.71 44.68
N SER A 12 67.28 21.24 43.44
CA SER A 12 67.41 19.82 43.13
C SER A 12 68.79 19.34 43.62
N THR A 13 68.91 18.07 44.05
CA THR A 13 69.95 17.12 43.59
C THR A 13 69.93 15.80 44.38
N ASN A 14 69.78 14.71 43.62
CA ASN A 14 70.42 13.40 43.73
C ASN A 14 71.00 12.94 45.09
N ARG A 15 70.32 11.98 45.73
CA ARG A 15 70.91 11.09 46.75
C ARG A 15 71.71 9.97 46.09
N LYS A 16 73.05 10.04 46.17
CA LYS A 16 73.95 8.88 46.00
C LYS A 16 74.18 8.21 47.37
N SER A 17 74.04 6.89 47.41
CA SER A 17 74.17 6.02 48.59
C SER A 17 75.63 5.84 49.02
N ASN A 18 75.97 6.25 50.25
CA ASN A 18 77.24 5.92 50.91
C ASN A 18 77.19 4.49 51.46
N LYS A 19 78.05 3.59 50.97
CA LYS A 19 78.36 2.29 51.61
C LYS A 19 79.55 2.48 52.55
N VAL A 20 79.33 2.26 53.84
CA VAL A 20 80.39 2.19 54.86
C VAL A 20 81.10 0.84 54.72
N VAL A 21 82.43 0.85 54.57
CA VAL A 21 83.28 -0.35 54.52
C VAL A 21 83.99 -0.47 55.87
N LEU A 22 83.76 -1.58 56.58
CA LEU A 22 84.45 -1.90 57.84
C LEU A 22 85.84 -2.50 57.56
N PRO A 23 86.85 -2.26 58.41
CA PRO A 23 88.21 -2.77 58.22
C PRO A 23 88.31 -4.30 58.42
N GLN A 24 89.21 -4.94 57.68
CA GLN A 24 89.43 -6.39 57.71
C GLN A 24 90.18 -6.84 58.97
N ILE A 25 89.56 -7.69 59.77
CA ILE A 25 90.16 -8.37 60.92
C ILE A 25 91.00 -9.55 60.40
N GLN A 26 92.32 -9.53 60.61
CA GLN A 26 93.19 -10.68 60.33
C GLN A 26 92.94 -11.77 61.38
N ARG A 27 92.41 -12.93 60.96
CA ARG A 27 92.13 -14.08 61.83
C ARG A 27 93.32 -15.05 61.84
N HIS A 28 93.65 -15.57 63.01
CA HIS A 28 94.75 -16.51 63.27
C HIS A 28 94.59 -17.83 62.46
N PRO A 29 95.66 -18.46 61.97
CA PRO A 29 95.57 -19.66 61.11
C PRO A 29 94.91 -20.90 61.77
N ALA A 30 94.77 -20.91 63.10
CA ALA A 30 94.00 -21.94 63.83
C ALA A 30 92.47 -21.78 63.74
N TYR A 31 91.97 -20.74 63.05
CA TYR A 31 90.52 -20.50 62.87
C TYR A 31 89.92 -21.33 61.71
N PHE A 32 90.73 -22.02 60.92
CA PHE A 32 90.29 -22.74 59.70
C PHE A 32 90.01 -24.23 59.89
N GLU A 33 90.30 -24.78 61.07
CA GLU A 33 89.88 -26.14 61.44
C GLU A 33 88.72 -26.04 62.42
N ASP A 34 87.50 -25.88 61.89
CA ASP A 34 86.29 -26.02 62.68
C ASP A 34 86.06 -27.52 62.95
N PRO A 35 86.22 -28.00 64.20
CA PRO A 35 86.02 -29.41 64.54
C PRO A 35 84.57 -29.88 64.34
N TYR A 36 83.63 -28.96 64.03
CA TYR A 36 82.22 -29.22 63.77
C TYR A 36 81.80 -28.92 62.33
N LYS A 37 82.74 -28.76 61.39
CA LYS A 37 82.45 -28.51 59.95
C LYS A 37 81.54 -29.58 59.32
N ASN A 38 81.56 -30.81 59.84
CA ASN A 38 80.73 -31.93 59.42
C ASN A 38 79.51 -32.17 60.34
N SER A 39 79.19 -31.22 61.23
CA SER A 39 78.04 -31.33 62.13
C SER A 39 76.73 -31.21 61.36
N ILE A 40 75.86 -32.18 61.57
CA ILE A 40 74.51 -32.26 61.00
C ILE A 40 73.70 -30.99 61.37
N LEU A 41 74.06 -30.30 62.45
CA LEU A 41 73.38 -29.07 62.91
C LEU A 41 73.52 -27.88 61.96
N PHE A 42 74.56 -27.83 61.11
CA PHE A 42 74.71 -26.73 60.12
C PHE A 42 73.88 -26.92 58.85
N SER A 43 73.55 -28.16 58.49
CA SER A 43 72.69 -28.49 57.34
C SER A 43 71.25 -28.80 57.76
N PHE A 44 71.00 -29.05 59.05
CA PHE A 44 69.68 -29.34 59.58
C PHE A 44 68.80 -28.09 59.64
N LYS A 45 67.84 -27.99 58.73
CA LYS A 45 66.76 -27.01 58.79
C LYS A 45 65.52 -27.68 59.35
N LEU A 46 65.08 -27.26 60.54
CA LEU A 46 63.87 -27.76 61.20
C LEU A 46 62.65 -27.68 60.26
N LYS A 47 62.57 -26.60 59.47
CA LYS A 47 61.50 -26.38 58.50
C LYS A 47 61.43 -27.47 57.43
N ASP A 48 62.56 -27.84 56.84
CA ASP A 48 62.61 -28.86 55.78
C ASP A 48 62.17 -30.23 56.32
N ARG A 49 62.53 -30.54 57.57
CA ARG A 49 62.06 -31.76 58.27
C ARG A 49 60.56 -31.70 58.58
N GLN A 50 60.04 -30.55 58.98
CA GLN A 50 58.61 -30.36 59.20
C GLN A 50 57.82 -30.49 57.88
N ASP A 51 58.34 -29.95 56.78
CA ASP A 51 57.74 -30.06 55.46
C ASP A 51 57.76 -31.51 54.92
N GLU A 52 58.85 -32.25 55.14
CA GLU A 52 58.90 -33.70 54.84
C GLU A 52 57.93 -34.50 55.70
N MET A 53 57.82 -34.17 57.00
CA MET A 53 56.90 -34.83 57.90
C MET A 53 55.44 -34.56 57.50
N LEU A 54 55.13 -33.32 57.09
CA LEU A 54 53.82 -32.95 56.57
C LEU A 54 53.51 -33.70 55.27
N LYS A 55 54.47 -33.78 54.34
CA LYS A 55 54.32 -34.56 53.11
C LYS A 55 54.06 -36.04 53.39
N ARG A 56 54.74 -36.63 54.37
CA ARG A 56 54.47 -38.01 54.80
C ARG A 56 53.08 -38.17 55.39
N ILE A 57 52.64 -37.27 56.27
CA ILE A 57 51.29 -37.31 56.85
C ILE A 57 50.23 -37.20 55.76
N VAL A 58 50.42 -36.31 54.78
CA VAL A 58 49.51 -36.16 53.64
C VAL A 58 49.50 -37.41 52.77
N LEU A 59 50.65 -38.01 52.49
CA LEU A 59 50.74 -39.27 51.73
C LEU A 59 50.12 -40.45 52.47
N ASP A 60 50.30 -40.54 53.79
CA ASP A 60 49.70 -41.60 54.61
C ASP A 60 48.18 -41.42 54.71
N HIS A 61 47.69 -40.18 54.85
CA HIS A 61 46.26 -39.89 54.74
C HIS A 61 45.69 -40.24 53.37
N ALA A 62 46.42 -39.95 52.29
CA ALA A 62 46.00 -40.30 50.94
C ALA A 62 45.94 -41.82 50.74
N LYS A 63 46.94 -42.56 51.24
CA LYS A 63 46.92 -44.04 51.22
C LYS A 63 45.82 -44.64 52.09
N GLN A 64 45.54 -44.06 53.25
CA GLN A 64 44.42 -44.49 54.09
C GLN A 64 43.09 -44.21 53.39
N GLN A 65 42.90 -43.04 52.77
CA GLN A 65 41.70 -42.76 51.98
C GLN A 65 41.55 -43.66 50.77
N GLU A 66 42.65 -44.01 50.09
CA GLU A 66 42.65 -44.98 49.00
C GLU A 66 42.24 -46.38 49.50
N GLN A 67 42.77 -46.83 50.65
CA GLN A 67 42.36 -48.09 51.27
C GLN A 67 40.91 -48.06 51.77
N THR A 68 40.44 -46.94 52.31
CA THR A 68 39.05 -46.76 52.77
C THR A 68 38.07 -46.67 51.59
N ALA A 69 38.53 -46.16 50.43
CA ALA A 69 37.76 -46.15 49.20
C ALA A 69 37.75 -47.52 48.50
N LEU A 70 38.77 -48.35 48.71
CA LEU A 70 38.89 -49.72 48.19
C LEU A 70 38.27 -50.78 49.13
N GLU A 71 37.99 -50.44 50.39
CA GLU A 71 37.13 -51.27 51.24
C GLU A 71 35.72 -51.28 50.63
N PRO A 72 35.22 -52.42 50.13
CA PRO A 72 33.85 -52.49 49.65
C PRO A 72 32.96 -52.19 50.85
N TYR A 73 32.09 -51.19 50.72
CA TYR A 73 31.01 -50.91 51.67
C TYR A 73 30.26 -52.22 51.96
N GLY A 74 30.66 -52.88 53.04
CA GLY A 74 29.99 -53.99 53.70
C GLY A 74 28.76 -53.48 54.43
N GLY A 75 27.93 -52.68 53.76
CA GLY A 75 26.57 -52.45 54.19
C GLY A 75 25.81 -53.75 53.95
N LYS A 76 25.41 -54.43 55.03
CA LYS A 76 24.56 -55.63 55.05
C LYS A 76 23.64 -55.65 53.83
N HIS A 77 24.00 -56.42 52.80
CA HIS A 77 23.10 -56.66 51.70
C HIS A 77 21.85 -57.32 52.32
N ARG A 78 20.72 -56.62 52.32
CA ARG A 78 19.43 -57.33 52.24
C ARG A 78 19.58 -58.29 51.06
N PRO A 79 19.12 -59.55 51.17
CA PRO A 79 19.06 -60.43 50.00
C PRO A 79 18.45 -59.61 48.86
N ARG A 80 19.11 -59.58 47.69
CA ARG A 80 18.52 -58.97 46.50
C ARG A 80 17.13 -59.56 46.37
N GLU A 81 16.10 -58.75 46.61
CA GLU A 81 14.75 -59.11 46.16
C GLU A 81 14.91 -59.41 44.67
N LYS A 82 14.53 -60.63 44.28
CA LYS A 82 14.59 -61.03 42.88
C LYS A 82 13.91 -59.95 42.06
N SER A 83 14.56 -59.52 40.98
CA SER A 83 13.98 -58.60 40.01
C SER A 83 12.55 -59.06 39.72
N PRO A 84 11.54 -58.17 39.76
CA PRO A 84 10.16 -58.58 39.48
C PRO A 84 10.13 -59.33 38.15
N GLU A 85 9.68 -60.59 38.18
CA GLU A 85 9.51 -61.37 36.96
C GLU A 85 8.34 -60.77 36.19
N TYR A 86 8.66 -60.10 35.08
CA TYR A 86 7.66 -59.59 34.16
C TYR A 86 6.95 -60.75 33.43
N PRO A 87 5.66 -60.62 33.13
CA PRO A 87 4.93 -61.62 32.35
C PRO A 87 5.63 -61.90 31.01
N LYS A 88 5.76 -63.18 30.62
CA LYS A 88 6.38 -63.64 29.36
C LYS A 88 5.50 -63.34 28.13
N THR A 89 5.09 -62.10 27.96
CA THR A 89 4.41 -61.62 26.75
C THR A 89 5.29 -60.59 26.05
N CYS A 90 6.11 -61.08 25.12
CA CYS A 90 6.75 -60.38 24.00
C CYS A 90 7.25 -58.94 24.22
N LEU A 91 8.33 -58.77 24.96
CA LEU A 91 9.17 -57.57 24.88
C LEU A 91 10.61 -58.04 24.60
N SER A 92 11.24 -57.55 23.52
CA SER A 92 12.65 -57.86 23.24
C SER A 92 13.53 -57.39 24.39
N GLU A 93 14.65 -58.07 24.64
CA GLU A 93 15.60 -57.72 25.72
C GLU A 93 16.03 -56.24 25.62
N ASP A 94 16.32 -55.78 24.40
CA ASP A 94 16.62 -54.37 24.08
C ASP A 94 15.50 -53.40 24.52
N ARG A 95 14.23 -53.78 24.33
CA ARG A 95 13.08 -52.94 24.73
C ARG A 95 12.92 -52.89 26.25
N ALA A 96 13.23 -53.98 26.95
CA ALA A 96 13.20 -54.02 28.41
C ALA A 96 14.31 -53.15 29.02
N VAL A 97 15.54 -53.25 28.51
CA VAL A 97 16.68 -52.40 28.93
C VAL A 97 16.37 -50.93 28.68
N ARG A 98 15.80 -50.59 27.53
CA ARG A 98 15.39 -49.22 27.21
C ARG A 98 14.31 -48.68 28.16
N THR A 99 13.32 -49.50 28.49
CA THR A 99 12.23 -49.11 29.41
C THR A 99 12.77 -48.87 30.82
N ASN A 100 13.70 -49.71 31.28
CA ASN A 100 14.36 -49.53 32.57
C ASN A 100 15.26 -48.28 32.59
N TYR A 101 15.99 -47.99 31.52
CA TYR A 101 16.78 -46.77 31.39
C TYR A 101 15.90 -45.51 31.49
N TYR A 102 14.76 -45.46 30.77
CA TYR A 102 13.83 -44.33 30.87
C TYR A 102 13.24 -44.18 32.27
N TYR A 103 12.89 -45.29 32.93
CA TYR A 103 12.43 -45.27 34.32
C TYR A 103 13.50 -44.72 35.28
N MET A 104 14.76 -45.15 35.13
CA MET A 104 15.86 -44.63 35.94
C MET A 104 16.16 -43.16 35.63
N LYS A 105 16.10 -42.74 34.36
CA LYS A 105 16.25 -41.34 33.93
C LYS A 105 15.20 -40.43 34.58
N GLU A 106 13.95 -40.88 34.63
CA GLU A 106 12.87 -40.15 35.31
C GLU A 106 13.16 -40.01 36.81
N ARG A 107 13.60 -41.09 37.48
CA ARG A 107 13.94 -41.05 38.91
C ARG A 107 15.13 -40.13 39.22
N VAL A 108 16.16 -40.13 38.38
CA VAL A 108 17.35 -39.27 38.56
C VAL A 108 17.01 -37.81 38.28
N ALA A 109 16.11 -37.52 37.32
CA ALA A 109 15.65 -36.16 37.05
C ALA A 109 14.86 -35.52 38.22
N HIS A 110 14.31 -36.34 39.13
CA HIS A 110 13.59 -35.90 40.32
C HIS A 110 14.46 -35.76 41.58
N LEU A 111 15.77 -36.01 41.49
CA LEU A 111 16.68 -35.75 42.61
C LEU A 111 16.74 -34.25 42.92
N PRO A 112 16.88 -33.86 44.21
CA PRO A 112 17.01 -32.46 44.58
C PRO A 112 18.32 -31.90 44.01
N ILE A 113 18.22 -30.77 43.33
CA ILE A 113 19.35 -30.02 42.77
C ILE A 113 19.58 -28.80 43.64
N THR A 114 20.84 -28.44 43.86
CA THR A 114 21.20 -27.20 44.54
C THR A 114 20.66 -26.01 43.73
N PRO A 115 19.70 -25.22 44.26
CA PRO A 115 19.19 -24.08 43.52
C PRO A 115 20.28 -23.04 43.33
N ALA A 116 20.26 -22.33 42.20
CA ALA A 116 21.19 -21.23 41.97
C ALA A 116 20.95 -20.12 43.01
N SER A 117 22.02 -19.69 43.70
CA SER A 117 21.92 -18.67 44.74
C SER A 117 21.49 -17.32 44.14
N ASP A 118 20.42 -16.74 44.68
CA ASP A 118 19.95 -15.39 44.28
C ASP A 118 20.98 -14.29 44.53
N GLU A 119 21.85 -14.50 45.53
CA GLU A 119 22.92 -13.57 45.88
C GLU A 119 23.97 -13.46 44.77
N SER A 120 24.35 -14.58 44.15
CA SER A 120 25.31 -14.57 43.03
C SER A 120 24.77 -13.81 41.81
N PHE A 121 23.47 -13.95 41.49
CA PHE A 121 22.86 -13.18 40.41
C PHE A 121 22.80 -11.69 40.72
N LYS A 122 22.47 -11.32 41.96
CA LYS A 122 22.51 -9.91 42.39
C LYS A 122 23.92 -9.34 42.26
N HIS A 123 24.95 -10.08 42.68
CA HIS A 123 26.34 -9.65 42.50
C HIS A 123 26.75 -9.50 41.03
N ILE A 124 26.32 -10.41 40.15
CA ILE A 124 26.62 -10.31 38.70
C ILE A 124 25.94 -9.07 38.10
N ILE A 125 24.66 -8.85 38.41
CA ILE A 125 23.91 -7.67 37.96
C ILE A 125 24.57 -6.40 38.49
N ASP A 126 24.96 -6.38 39.77
CA ASP A 126 25.54 -5.21 40.40
C ASP A 126 26.91 -4.84 39.87
N ARG A 127 27.74 -5.84 39.57
CA ARG A 127 29.13 -5.64 39.13
C ARG A 127 29.27 -5.41 37.63
N PHE A 128 28.47 -6.07 36.80
CA PHE A 128 28.68 -6.10 35.35
C PHE A 128 27.68 -5.27 34.54
N ILE A 129 26.55 -4.86 35.12
CA ILE A 129 25.55 -4.04 34.44
C ILE A 129 25.69 -2.58 34.88
N ASP A 130 25.83 -1.66 33.92
CA ASP A 130 25.96 -0.23 34.17
C ASP A 130 24.69 0.36 34.80
N LYS A 131 24.84 1.36 35.69
CA LYS A 131 23.75 1.96 36.47
C LYS A 131 22.67 2.57 35.60
N LYS A 132 23.05 3.18 34.47
CA LYS A 132 22.11 3.78 33.49
C LYS A 132 21.13 2.76 32.90
N LEU A 133 21.53 1.49 32.84
CA LEU A 133 20.69 0.39 32.34
C LEU A 133 19.85 -0.26 33.45
N LYS A 134 19.96 0.16 34.72
CA LYS A 134 19.18 -0.37 35.85
C LYS A 134 17.97 0.50 36.23
N GLU A 135 17.97 1.76 35.82
CA GLU A 135 17.08 2.79 36.36
C GLU A 135 15.73 2.88 35.64
N GLY A 136 15.56 2.24 34.47
CA GLY A 136 14.30 2.23 33.73
C GLY A 136 13.28 1.17 34.21
N PRO A 137 11.98 1.49 34.37
CA PRO A 137 10.97 0.54 34.84
C PRO A 137 10.78 -0.66 33.88
N GLN A 138 10.86 -0.43 32.57
CA GLN A 138 10.85 -1.52 31.56
C GLN A 138 12.14 -2.34 31.56
N MET A 139 13.28 -1.75 31.90
CA MET A 139 14.55 -2.48 31.93
C MET A 139 14.64 -3.40 33.15
N LYS A 140 14.03 -3.00 34.28
CA LYS A 140 13.90 -3.87 35.46
C LYS A 140 13.09 -5.14 35.16
N SER A 141 12.01 -5.05 34.38
CA SER A 141 11.23 -6.24 34.00
C SER A 141 12.00 -7.14 33.03
N VAL A 142 12.76 -6.57 32.09
CA VAL A 142 13.64 -7.32 31.19
C VAL A 142 14.75 -8.05 31.96
N ILE A 143 15.40 -7.37 32.91
CA ILE A 143 16.43 -7.97 33.76
C ILE A 143 15.85 -9.13 34.58
N GLN A 144 14.67 -8.96 35.17
CA GLN A 144 14.00 -10.04 35.90
C GLN A 144 13.67 -11.23 35.00
N ARG A 145 13.22 -10.98 33.76
CA ARG A 145 12.96 -12.05 32.78
C ARG A 145 14.23 -12.84 32.45
N ILE A 146 15.34 -12.13 32.18
CA ILE A 146 16.63 -12.76 31.86
C ILE A 146 17.16 -13.57 33.05
N VAL A 147 17.02 -13.05 34.27
CA VAL A 147 17.43 -13.78 35.48
C VAL A 147 16.62 -15.07 35.64
N ASN A 148 15.30 -15.00 35.43
CA ASN A 148 14.44 -16.19 35.51
C ASN A 148 14.79 -17.20 34.41
N GLU A 149 15.02 -16.74 33.18
CA GLU A 149 15.48 -17.59 32.08
C GLU A 149 16.82 -18.27 32.42
N THR A 150 17.76 -17.51 32.97
CA THR A 150 19.08 -18.04 33.37
C THR A 150 18.97 -19.07 34.50
N LYS A 151 18.05 -18.87 35.46
CA LYS A 151 17.77 -19.86 36.52
C LYS A 151 17.23 -21.17 35.93
N VAL A 152 16.27 -21.09 35.01
CA VAL A 152 15.73 -22.28 34.33
C VAL A 152 16.82 -23.00 33.53
N LEU A 153 17.68 -22.25 32.83
CA LEU A 153 18.83 -22.83 32.11
C LEU A 153 19.83 -23.50 33.06
N TYR A 154 20.11 -22.89 34.20
CA TYR A 154 20.96 -23.48 35.24
C TYR A 154 20.37 -24.78 35.78
N GLU A 155 19.08 -24.79 36.14
CA GLU A 155 18.40 -25.99 36.61
C GLU A 155 18.43 -27.11 35.56
N ASN A 156 18.17 -26.78 34.29
CA ASN A 156 18.24 -27.74 33.20
C ASN A 156 19.66 -28.28 32.98
N SER A 157 20.67 -27.41 33.05
CA SER A 157 22.09 -27.80 32.94
C SER A 157 22.51 -28.71 34.09
N MET A 158 22.10 -28.41 35.33
CA MET A 158 22.37 -29.23 36.50
C MET A 158 21.64 -30.58 36.45
N LYS A 159 20.37 -30.62 36.00
CA LYS A 159 19.64 -31.87 35.73
C LYS A 159 20.41 -32.73 34.74
N LYS A 160 20.90 -32.12 33.65
CA LYS A 160 21.66 -32.81 32.62
C LYS A 160 23.00 -33.33 33.14
N SER A 161 23.76 -32.51 33.88
CA SER A 161 25.02 -32.91 34.50
C SER A 161 24.83 -34.05 35.49
N GLN A 162 23.79 -33.99 36.33
CA GLN A 162 23.47 -35.06 37.28
C GLN A 162 23.11 -36.37 36.56
N LEU A 163 22.31 -36.30 35.49
CA LEU A 163 22.01 -37.46 34.65
C LEU A 163 23.30 -38.05 34.05
N GLN A 164 24.21 -37.21 33.56
CA GLN A 164 25.48 -37.62 32.96
C GLN A 164 26.45 -38.25 33.97
N HIS A 165 26.44 -37.83 35.24
CA HIS A 165 27.29 -38.39 36.28
C HIS A 165 26.74 -39.67 36.91
N VAL A 166 25.41 -39.83 36.98
CA VAL A 166 24.76 -40.96 37.67
C VAL A 166 24.40 -42.10 36.72
N LEU A 167 24.01 -41.79 35.48
CA LEU A 167 23.58 -42.78 34.50
C LEU A 167 24.54 -42.84 33.32
N VAL A 168 24.85 -44.07 32.89
CA VAL A 168 25.56 -44.34 31.64
C VAL A 168 24.54 -44.89 30.65
N ALA A 169 24.45 -44.30 29.46
CA ALA A 169 23.53 -44.79 28.43
C ALA A 169 23.95 -46.21 27.98
N PRO A 170 23.07 -47.22 28.06
CA PRO A 170 23.37 -48.55 27.54
C PRO A 170 23.37 -48.54 26.01
N ASN A 171 24.31 -49.25 25.39
CA ASN A 171 24.47 -49.31 23.94
C ASN A 171 23.39 -50.22 23.30
N VAL A 172 22.17 -49.69 23.16
CA VAL A 172 20.99 -50.38 22.62
C VAL A 172 20.34 -49.54 21.53
N LYS A 173 19.85 -50.17 20.46
CA LYS A 173 19.18 -49.49 19.33
C LYS A 173 18.02 -48.62 19.82
N GLY A 174 18.09 -47.33 19.52
CA GLY A 174 17.11 -46.31 19.93
C GLY A 174 17.46 -45.50 21.19
N LEU A 175 18.64 -45.70 21.78
CA LEU A 175 19.26 -44.82 22.80
C LEU A 175 20.56 -44.17 22.32
N GLU A 176 20.89 -44.28 21.03
CA GLU A 176 22.14 -43.80 20.41
C GLU A 176 22.30 -42.26 20.45
N SER A 177 21.20 -41.52 20.57
CA SER A 177 21.17 -40.06 20.67
C SER A 177 21.25 -39.52 22.11
N GLU A 178 21.20 -40.39 23.13
CA GLU A 178 21.26 -39.99 24.53
C GLU A 178 22.72 -39.74 24.95
N ILE A 179 23.06 -38.48 25.19
CA ILE A 179 24.39 -38.05 25.66
C ILE A 179 24.45 -38.24 27.18
N ALA A 180 24.45 -39.48 27.66
CA ALA A 180 24.69 -39.82 29.06
C ALA A 180 26.07 -40.46 29.22
N GLY A 181 26.97 -39.73 29.87
CA GLY A 181 28.38 -40.03 30.06
C GLY A 181 29.13 -38.76 30.48
N PRO A 182 30.42 -38.85 30.88
CA PRO A 182 31.21 -37.68 31.25
C PRO A 182 31.23 -36.66 30.10
N PRO A 183 31.36 -35.35 30.41
CA PRO A 183 31.49 -34.33 29.38
C PRO A 183 32.61 -34.72 28.41
N PRO A 184 32.47 -34.46 27.10
CA PRO A 184 33.55 -34.70 26.15
C PRO A 184 34.82 -34.02 26.67
N PRO A 185 35.99 -34.67 26.59
CA PRO A 185 37.23 -34.07 27.03
C PRO A 185 37.43 -32.74 26.31
N ASP A 186 37.96 -31.74 27.04
CA ASP A 186 38.31 -30.46 26.42
C ASP A 186 39.17 -30.72 25.19
N PRO A 187 38.92 -30.04 24.06
CA PRO A 187 39.67 -30.26 22.84
C PRO A 187 41.16 -29.95 23.10
N VAL A 188 41.97 -30.99 23.20
CA VAL A 188 43.40 -30.87 23.41
C VAL A 188 44.04 -30.48 22.08
N GLY A 189 44.76 -29.34 22.05
CA GLY A 189 45.40 -28.81 20.84
C GLY A 189 44.68 -27.62 20.18
N CYS A 190 43.66 -27.05 20.82
CA CYS A 190 43.17 -25.72 20.44
C CYS A 190 44.22 -24.66 20.77
N ASP A 191 45.02 -24.29 19.76
CA ASP A 191 45.98 -23.20 19.87
C ASP A 191 45.28 -21.85 19.73
N PHE A 192 44.92 -21.25 20.87
CA PHE A 192 44.38 -19.88 20.93
C PHE A 192 45.45 -18.80 20.69
N SER A 193 46.72 -19.17 20.42
CA SER A 193 47.82 -18.23 20.13
C SER A 193 47.88 -17.76 18.66
N SER A 194 46.84 -18.04 17.87
CA SER A 194 46.81 -17.71 16.44
C SER A 194 46.77 -16.19 16.17
N SER A 195 47.43 -15.78 15.09
CA SER A 195 47.61 -14.40 14.59
C SER A 195 46.34 -13.65 14.16
N TRP A 196 45.14 -14.18 14.49
CA TRP A 196 43.88 -13.55 14.13
C TRP A 196 43.58 -12.32 14.99
N GLU A 197 44.18 -12.18 16.19
CA GLU A 197 43.96 -11.01 17.05
C GLU A 197 44.36 -9.72 16.33
N GLU A 198 45.52 -9.74 15.66
CA GLU A 198 45.98 -8.61 14.85
C GLU A 198 45.01 -8.30 13.70
N SER A 199 44.53 -9.33 13.01
CA SER A 199 43.57 -9.19 11.90
C SER A 199 42.19 -8.71 12.39
N PHE A 200 41.72 -9.21 13.53
CA PHE A 200 40.46 -8.81 14.15
C PHE A 200 40.52 -7.37 14.64
N GLN A 201 41.60 -6.99 15.33
CA GLN A 201 41.79 -5.64 15.83
C GLN A 201 41.95 -4.66 14.65
N ALA A 202 42.70 -5.02 13.60
CA ALA A 202 42.81 -4.23 12.38
C ALA A 202 41.45 -4.03 11.69
N ASN A 203 40.65 -5.09 11.52
CA ASN A 203 39.32 -4.99 10.92
C ASN A 203 38.35 -4.18 11.81
N ARG A 204 38.43 -4.35 13.13
CA ARG A 204 37.61 -3.59 14.09
C ARG A 204 37.93 -2.10 14.04
N ASP A 205 39.21 -1.75 14.01
CA ASP A 205 39.66 -0.36 13.90
C ASP A 205 39.27 0.22 12.53
N ALA A 206 39.41 -0.55 11.45
CA ALA A 206 38.93 -0.16 10.11
C ALA A 206 37.42 0.09 10.07
N ILE A 207 36.61 -0.76 10.70
CA ILE A 207 35.15 -0.53 10.80
C ILE A 207 34.87 0.72 11.63
N LYS A 208 35.54 0.88 12.78
CA LYS A 208 35.33 2.04 13.65
C LYS A 208 35.68 3.36 12.97
N GLU A 209 36.72 3.38 12.14
CA GLU A 209 37.13 4.57 11.39
C GLU A 209 36.21 4.91 10.20
N ASN A 210 35.57 3.91 9.58
CA ASN A 210 34.80 4.10 8.35
C ASN A 210 33.28 4.00 8.52
N LEU A 211 32.78 3.52 9.66
CA LEU A 211 31.34 3.38 9.94
C LEU A 211 30.76 4.69 10.48
N TYR A 212 30.28 5.55 9.58
CA TYR A 212 29.74 6.87 9.94
C TYR A 212 28.33 6.84 10.54
N ILE A 213 27.54 5.77 10.35
CA ILE A 213 26.15 5.67 10.82
C ILE A 213 26.04 5.81 12.35
N VAL A 214 27.05 5.36 13.10
CA VAL A 214 27.09 5.47 14.57
C VAL A 214 27.51 6.86 15.08
N HIS A 215 27.87 7.77 14.17
CA HIS A 215 28.30 9.12 14.55
C HIS A 215 27.15 9.91 15.19
N PRO A 216 27.39 10.70 16.26
CA PRO A 216 26.35 11.48 16.92
C PRO A 216 25.55 12.38 15.98
N THR A 217 26.19 12.96 14.96
CA THR A 217 25.54 13.82 13.96
C THR A 217 24.52 13.05 13.11
N HIS A 218 24.88 11.86 12.59
CA HIS A 218 23.94 11.01 11.85
C HIS A 218 22.74 10.60 12.71
N ARG A 219 22.98 10.31 13.99
CA ARG A 219 21.92 10.00 14.94
C ARG A 219 20.99 11.19 15.18
N GLN A 220 21.52 12.41 15.31
CA GLN A 220 20.70 13.63 15.46
C GLN A 220 19.87 13.90 14.21
N VAL A 221 20.46 13.75 13.02
CA VAL A 221 19.74 13.85 11.74
C VAL A 221 18.62 12.82 11.67
N LEU A 222 18.90 11.56 11.99
CA LEU A 222 17.87 10.50 11.99
C LEU A 222 16.77 10.77 13.01
N GLU A 223 17.11 11.24 14.21
CA GLU A 223 16.11 11.61 15.23
C GLU A 223 15.23 12.78 14.76
N LEU A 224 15.81 13.77 14.10
CA LEU A 224 15.05 14.88 13.51
C LEU A 224 14.11 14.36 12.41
N CYS A 225 14.61 13.56 11.47
CA CYS A 225 13.81 12.93 10.41
C CYS A 225 12.65 12.13 10.98
N ASN A 226 12.88 11.30 12.00
CA ASN A 226 11.83 10.50 12.63
C ASN A 226 10.77 11.38 13.32
N LYS A 227 11.17 12.47 13.96
CA LYS A 227 10.21 13.39 14.61
C LYS A 227 9.38 14.18 13.60
N THR A 228 9.98 14.61 12.49
CA THR A 228 9.32 15.54 11.55
C THR A 228 8.69 14.84 10.36
N LEU A 229 9.34 13.84 9.77
CA LEU A 229 8.91 13.19 8.54
C LEU A 229 8.03 11.96 8.80
N SER A 230 8.28 11.15 9.83
CA SER A 230 7.48 9.94 10.10
C SER A 230 5.96 10.21 10.21
N PRO A 231 5.48 11.28 10.89
CA PRO A 231 4.04 11.56 10.96
C PRO A 231 3.48 12.23 9.70
N ARG A 232 4.32 12.60 8.72
CA ARG A 232 3.92 13.33 7.51
C ARG A 232 3.72 12.40 6.32
N ILE A 233 2.87 12.86 5.42
CA ILE A 233 2.60 12.28 4.10
C ILE A 233 2.54 13.44 3.10
N MET A 234 2.89 13.18 1.84
CA MET A 234 2.91 14.22 0.80
C MET A 234 1.52 14.78 0.49
N ILE A 235 0.47 13.99 0.67
CA ILE A 235 -0.92 14.35 0.39
C ILE A 235 -1.80 13.89 1.54
N ASP A 236 -2.64 14.76 2.08
CA ASP A 236 -3.55 14.41 3.17
C ASP A 236 -4.86 13.79 2.63
N PHE A 237 -4.81 12.48 2.37
CA PHE A 237 -5.96 11.75 1.82
C PHE A 237 -7.17 11.67 2.75
N LYS A 238 -7.04 11.92 4.06
CA LYS A 238 -8.18 11.84 5.00
C LYS A 238 -9.27 12.86 4.68
N ARG A 239 -8.90 13.97 4.06
CA ARG A 239 -9.80 15.08 3.75
C ARG A 239 -10.52 14.89 2.41
N ILE A 240 -10.08 13.96 1.57
CA ILE A 240 -10.59 13.84 0.20
C ILE A 240 -12.08 13.52 0.18
N ARG A 241 -12.55 12.64 1.08
CA ARG A 241 -13.96 12.27 1.23
C ARG A 241 -14.84 13.48 1.56
N SER A 242 -14.34 14.37 2.41
CA SER A 242 -15.09 15.56 2.87
C SER A 242 -15.34 16.59 1.76
N LEU A 243 -14.63 16.48 0.62
CA LEU A 243 -14.85 17.34 -0.54
C LEU A 243 -16.04 16.91 -1.40
N GLY A 244 -16.65 15.75 -1.10
CA GLY A 244 -17.75 15.19 -1.87
C GLY A 244 -17.28 14.51 -3.16
N ALA A 245 -18.16 14.49 -4.17
CA ALA A 245 -17.87 13.90 -5.47
C ALA A 245 -16.96 14.83 -6.30
N LEU A 246 -15.77 14.34 -6.64
CA LEU A 246 -14.71 15.09 -7.30
C LEU A 246 -14.64 14.74 -8.78
N ASP A 247 -14.53 15.74 -9.64
CA ASP A 247 -14.05 15.52 -11.01
C ASP A 247 -12.51 15.46 -11.03
N PHE A 248 -11.95 15.10 -12.19
CA PHE A 248 -10.50 15.01 -12.34
C PHE A 248 -9.77 16.37 -12.16
N PRO A 249 -10.23 17.50 -12.74
CA PRO A 249 -9.63 18.82 -12.48
C PRO A 249 -9.52 19.20 -11.00
N HIS A 250 -10.55 18.93 -10.20
CA HIS A 250 -10.57 19.20 -8.76
C HIS A 250 -9.61 18.28 -8.00
N LEU A 251 -9.60 16.98 -8.32
CA LEU A 251 -8.62 16.04 -7.76
C LEU A 251 -7.18 16.50 -8.06
N ARG A 252 -6.91 16.87 -9.30
CA ARG A 252 -5.60 17.36 -9.74
C ARG A 252 -5.17 18.60 -8.96
N SER A 253 -6.07 19.57 -8.81
CA SER A 253 -5.81 20.81 -8.06
C SER A 253 -5.53 20.54 -6.59
N PHE A 254 -6.27 19.60 -5.98
CA PHE A 254 -6.05 19.16 -4.60
C PHE A 254 -4.66 18.55 -4.41
N VAL A 255 -4.29 17.60 -5.28
CA VAL A 255 -2.99 16.89 -5.26
C VAL A 255 -1.83 17.88 -5.43
N VAL A 256 -1.90 18.76 -6.42
CA VAL A 256 -0.84 19.74 -6.70
C VAL A 256 -0.65 20.68 -5.52
N ARG A 257 -1.73 21.21 -4.94
CA ARG A 257 -1.68 22.14 -3.81
C ARG A 257 -1.05 21.52 -2.56
N ASP A 258 -1.41 20.28 -2.24
CA ASP A 258 -0.88 19.60 -1.05
C ASP A 258 0.59 19.20 -1.22
N ILE A 259 0.97 18.81 -2.45
CA ILE A 259 2.37 18.57 -2.81
C ILE A 259 3.18 19.85 -2.68
N GLU A 260 2.74 20.96 -3.29
CA GLU A 260 3.43 22.26 -3.24
C GLU A 260 3.62 22.76 -1.81
N ARG A 261 2.61 22.59 -0.95
CA ARG A 261 2.73 22.93 0.47
C ARG A 261 3.81 22.11 1.20
N ASN A 262 3.88 20.81 0.93
CA ASN A 262 4.89 19.94 1.55
C ASN A 262 6.28 20.20 0.96
N GLU A 263 6.35 20.46 -0.34
CA GLU A 263 7.52 20.95 -1.04
C GLU A 263 8.07 22.20 -0.33
N ASP A 264 7.28 23.25 -0.16
CA ASP A 264 7.70 24.49 0.52
C ASP A 264 8.19 24.25 1.96
N TYR A 265 7.53 23.36 2.69
CA TYR A 265 7.97 22.97 4.03
C TYR A 265 9.33 22.26 4.00
N LEU A 266 9.55 21.35 3.04
CA LEU A 266 10.80 20.62 2.89
C LEU A 266 11.97 21.56 2.56
N SER A 267 11.79 22.51 1.64
CA SER A 267 12.84 23.47 1.25
C SER A 267 13.08 24.56 2.29
N SER A 268 12.02 25.16 2.82
CA SER A 268 12.13 26.40 3.59
C SER A 268 12.28 26.16 5.09
N SER A 269 11.85 25.00 5.60
CA SER A 269 11.86 24.71 7.04
C SER A 269 12.68 23.47 7.37
N TRP A 270 12.39 22.33 6.76
CA TRP A 270 12.98 21.06 7.18
C TRP A 270 14.45 20.91 6.76
N TYR A 271 14.79 21.16 5.49
CA TYR A 271 16.15 21.01 5.01
C TYR A 271 17.15 21.99 5.67
N PRO A 272 16.82 23.29 5.87
CA PRO A 272 17.68 24.21 6.61
C PRO A 272 17.97 23.75 8.05
N LEU A 273 17.01 23.13 8.74
CA LEU A 273 17.23 22.57 10.09
C LEU A 273 18.25 21.42 10.06
N ILE A 274 18.23 20.58 9.02
CA ILE A 274 19.23 19.52 8.82
C ILE A 274 20.61 20.15 8.63
N CYS A 275 20.73 21.17 7.78
CA CYS A 275 22.00 21.86 7.54
C CYS A 275 22.53 22.58 8.78
N GLN A 276 21.66 23.13 9.63
CA GLN A 276 22.04 23.79 10.88
C GLN A 276 22.75 22.84 11.86
N ILE A 277 22.43 21.54 11.86
CA ILE A 277 23.11 20.53 12.68
C ILE A 277 24.61 20.50 12.36
N PHE A 278 24.99 20.70 11.10
CA PHE A 278 26.37 20.70 10.64
C PHE A 278 27.08 22.04 10.85
N GLN A 279 26.34 23.14 10.98
CA GLN A 279 26.89 24.46 11.31
C GLN A 279 27.16 24.61 12.81
N THR A 280 26.35 23.97 13.65
CA THR A 280 26.41 24.08 15.12
C THR A 280 27.22 22.95 15.77
N GLY A 281 27.22 21.76 15.17
CA GLY A 281 28.03 20.63 15.60
C GLY A 281 29.45 20.71 15.05
N GLN A 282 30.45 20.84 15.93
CA GLN A 282 31.82 20.49 15.52
C GLN A 282 31.81 19.01 15.14
N ILE A 283 32.22 18.70 13.90
CA ILE A 283 32.42 17.33 13.43
C ILE A 283 33.63 16.76 14.19
N GLN A 284 33.40 16.32 15.43
CA GLN A 284 34.43 15.86 16.35
C GLN A 284 34.78 14.40 16.07
N GLY A 285 36.08 14.10 15.94
CA GLY A 285 36.57 12.72 15.82
C GLY A 285 36.69 12.18 14.40
N ILE A 286 36.41 12.98 13.36
CA ILE A 286 36.69 12.61 11.97
C ILE A 286 38.04 13.18 11.55
N THR A 287 38.90 12.32 11.00
CA THR A 287 40.18 12.75 10.44
C THR A 287 39.93 13.72 9.28
N SER A 288 40.58 14.89 9.31
CA SER A 288 40.37 16.00 8.35
C SER A 288 40.86 15.74 6.92
N THR A 289 41.07 14.47 6.52
CA THR A 289 41.42 14.12 5.15
C THR A 289 40.21 14.36 4.24
N PRO A 290 40.38 14.99 3.06
CA PRO A 290 39.27 15.27 2.14
C PRO A 290 38.43 14.04 1.77
N GLU A 291 39.07 12.87 1.60
CA GLU A 291 38.41 11.62 1.25
C GLU A 291 37.46 11.09 2.36
N LYS A 292 37.90 11.18 3.62
CA LYS A 292 37.10 10.76 4.78
C LYS A 292 35.93 11.72 5.00
N MET A 293 36.14 13.02 4.80
CA MET A 293 35.08 14.02 4.84
C MET A 293 34.02 13.82 3.75
N ASN A 294 34.45 13.55 2.51
CA ASN A 294 33.53 13.24 1.41
C ASN A 294 32.73 11.96 1.71
N SER A 295 33.38 10.92 2.25
CA SER A 295 32.71 9.67 2.65
C SER A 295 31.69 9.89 3.77
N PHE A 296 32.00 10.76 4.73
CA PHE A 296 31.08 11.17 5.79
C PHE A 296 29.84 11.88 5.23
N TYR A 297 30.02 12.91 4.39
CA TYR A 297 28.91 13.63 3.77
C TYR A 297 28.09 12.73 2.85
N ASN A 298 28.73 11.85 2.06
CA ASN A 298 28.03 10.86 1.24
C ASN A 298 27.14 9.96 2.09
N SER A 299 27.63 9.47 3.23
CA SER A 299 26.84 8.65 4.15
C SER A 299 25.59 9.39 4.68
N ILE A 300 25.71 10.70 4.97
CA ILE A 300 24.57 11.50 5.44
C ILE A 300 23.61 11.79 4.30
N ASN A 301 24.12 12.15 3.12
CA ASN A 301 23.31 12.37 1.93
C ASN A 301 22.49 11.10 1.67
N THR A 302 23.11 9.90 1.70
CA THR A 302 22.37 8.63 1.58
C THR A 302 21.31 8.45 2.67
N LEU A 303 21.60 8.82 3.92
CA LEU A 303 20.62 8.76 5.01
C LEU A 303 19.41 9.67 4.73
N VAL A 304 19.64 10.94 4.38
CA VAL A 304 18.60 11.92 4.07
C VAL A 304 17.80 11.49 2.84
N SER A 305 18.49 11.02 1.78
CA SER A 305 17.89 10.42 0.60
C SER A 305 16.92 9.30 0.95
N ASN A 306 17.34 8.36 1.80
CA ASN A 306 16.50 7.23 2.19
C ASN A 306 15.26 7.69 2.97
N GLN A 307 15.38 8.69 3.83
CA GLN A 307 14.25 9.25 4.58
C GLN A 307 13.23 9.95 3.68
N LEU A 308 13.69 10.64 2.63
CA LEU A 308 12.82 11.24 1.63
C LEU A 308 12.15 10.17 0.75
N ARG A 309 12.90 9.14 0.33
CA ARG A 309 12.31 8.00 -0.41
C ARG A 309 11.23 7.32 0.43
N GLU A 310 11.49 7.04 1.70
CA GLU A 310 10.52 6.42 2.61
C GLU A 310 9.23 7.27 2.75
N LEU A 311 9.35 8.60 2.81
CA LEU A 311 8.19 9.51 2.80
C LEU A 311 7.36 9.38 1.51
N LEU A 312 8.02 9.32 0.36
CA LEU A 312 7.34 9.17 -0.93
C LEU A 312 6.68 7.79 -1.06
N GLU A 313 7.40 6.71 -0.72
CA GLU A 313 6.88 5.34 -0.73
C GLU A 313 5.66 5.20 0.18
N ARG A 314 5.75 5.71 1.42
CA ARG A 314 4.61 5.69 2.36
C ARG A 314 3.43 6.48 1.84
N SER A 315 3.65 7.59 1.13
CA SER A 315 2.58 8.39 0.53
C SER A 315 1.89 7.64 -0.61
N ILE A 316 2.63 6.90 -1.43
CA ILE A 316 2.08 6.04 -2.49
C ILE A 316 1.33 4.86 -1.88
N ASP A 317 1.91 4.17 -0.90
CA ASP A 317 1.26 3.05 -0.22
C ASP A 317 -0.05 3.48 0.46
N MET A 318 -0.07 4.68 1.06
CA MET A 318 -1.29 5.27 1.62
C MET A 318 -2.35 5.51 0.55
N TRP A 319 -1.98 6.08 -0.60
CA TRP A 319 -2.88 6.28 -1.74
C TRP A 319 -3.49 4.97 -2.21
N CYS A 320 -2.67 3.93 -2.38
CA CYS A 320 -3.15 2.60 -2.78
C CYS A 320 -4.03 1.95 -1.71
N SER A 321 -3.72 2.15 -0.43
CA SER A 321 -4.50 1.59 0.69
C SER A 321 -5.88 2.22 0.86
N LEU A 322 -6.06 3.47 0.40
CA LEU A 322 -7.31 4.21 0.47
C LEU A 322 -8.47 3.53 -0.26
N PHE A 323 -8.15 2.73 -1.28
CA PHE A 323 -9.14 2.05 -2.12
C PHE A 323 -9.45 0.62 -1.65
N ASN A 324 -8.98 0.22 -0.47
CA ASN A 324 -9.22 -1.12 0.06
C ASN A 324 -10.73 -1.36 0.25
N PRO A 325 -11.31 -2.40 -0.39
CA PRO A 325 -12.75 -2.68 -0.29
C PRO A 325 -13.27 -2.89 1.14
N LYS A 326 -12.40 -3.22 2.09
CA LYS A 326 -12.73 -3.43 3.50
C LYS A 326 -12.90 -2.14 4.32
N ASP A 327 -12.41 -1.00 3.82
CA ASP A 327 -12.42 0.29 4.53
C ASP A 327 -12.96 1.37 3.59
N GLN A 328 -14.28 1.56 3.62
CA GLN A 328 -14.98 2.47 2.71
C GLN A 328 -15.18 3.87 3.30
N ASP A 329 -14.86 4.09 4.58
CA ASP A 329 -15.16 5.35 5.29
C ASP A 329 -14.40 6.54 4.71
N TYR A 330 -13.20 6.29 4.18
CA TYR A 330 -12.30 7.30 3.61
C TYR A 330 -12.23 7.29 2.07
N LEU A 331 -12.99 6.41 1.42
CA LEU A 331 -12.93 6.20 -0.02
C LEU A 331 -13.39 7.47 -0.78
N PRO A 332 -12.57 8.06 -1.66
CA PRO A 332 -12.99 9.22 -2.44
C PRO A 332 -14.17 8.84 -3.34
N ILE A 333 -15.04 9.80 -3.65
CA ILE A 333 -16.02 9.66 -4.73
C ILE A 333 -15.49 10.44 -5.93
N ILE A 334 -15.32 9.76 -7.05
CA ILE A 334 -14.87 10.35 -8.32
C ILE A 334 -16.05 10.34 -9.30
N LYS A 335 -16.30 11.50 -9.93
CA LYS A 335 -17.35 11.67 -10.93
C LYS A 335 -16.91 11.08 -12.27
N ILE A 336 -17.82 10.35 -12.90
CA ILE A 336 -17.68 9.80 -14.24
C ILE A 336 -18.98 10.08 -14.99
N ASP A 337 -18.89 10.67 -16.17
CA ASP A 337 -20.06 10.92 -17.01
C ASP A 337 -20.34 9.68 -17.89
N ILE A 338 -21.61 9.41 -18.16
CA ILE A 338 -22.03 8.47 -19.20
C ILE A 338 -22.42 9.31 -20.42
N ILE A 339 -21.76 9.07 -21.54
CA ILE A 339 -21.87 9.89 -22.74
C ILE A 339 -22.14 9.04 -23.98
N LEU A 340 -22.62 9.68 -25.03
CA LEU A 340 -22.63 9.09 -26.37
C LEU A 340 -21.31 9.43 -27.06
N ASN A 341 -20.45 8.43 -27.23
CA ASN A 341 -19.21 8.57 -27.97
C ASN A 341 -19.50 8.44 -29.47
N GLU A 342 -19.33 9.54 -30.18
CA GLU A 342 -19.36 9.61 -31.64
C GLU A 342 -17.94 9.40 -32.17
N ASP A 343 -17.62 8.16 -32.55
CA ASP A 343 -16.35 7.88 -33.24
C ASP A 343 -16.55 8.11 -34.75
N GLU A 344 -15.70 8.89 -35.42
CA GLU A 344 -15.82 9.21 -36.86
C GLU A 344 -15.89 7.98 -37.79
N SER A 345 -15.51 6.80 -37.29
CA SER A 345 -15.50 5.51 -38.00
C SER A 345 -16.51 4.48 -37.49
N THR A 346 -17.20 4.73 -36.36
CA THR A 346 -18.07 3.76 -35.70
C THR A 346 -19.42 4.38 -35.31
N MET A 347 -20.47 3.56 -35.23
CA MET A 347 -21.78 4.01 -34.75
C MET A 347 -21.67 4.58 -33.34
N SER A 348 -22.48 5.59 -33.01
CA SER A 348 -22.51 6.19 -31.69
C SER A 348 -22.73 5.12 -30.62
N LYS A 349 -21.86 5.07 -29.61
CA LYS A 349 -21.90 4.08 -28.52
C LYS A 349 -22.05 4.76 -27.17
N ILE A 350 -22.73 4.10 -26.24
CA ILE A 350 -22.83 4.58 -24.85
C ILE A 350 -21.55 4.16 -24.13
N ASP A 351 -20.83 5.09 -23.51
CA ASP A 351 -19.56 4.79 -22.85
C ASP A 351 -19.31 5.73 -21.67
N PHE A 352 -18.31 5.40 -20.86
CA PHE A 352 -17.86 6.24 -19.76
C PHE A 352 -16.88 7.31 -20.22
N GLN A 353 -17.00 8.50 -19.63
CA GLN A 353 -16.05 9.60 -19.74
C GLN A 353 -15.65 10.08 -18.34
N PRO A 354 -14.39 9.89 -17.91
CA PRO A 354 -13.33 9.14 -18.60
C PRO A 354 -13.64 7.64 -18.70
N ASN A 355 -13.12 6.99 -19.75
CA ASN A 355 -13.16 5.52 -19.83
C ASN A 355 -12.27 4.88 -18.74
N ILE A 356 -12.35 3.56 -18.58
CA ILE A 356 -11.61 2.85 -17.51
C ILE A 356 -10.10 3.06 -17.61
N SER A 357 -9.54 3.07 -18.83
CA SER A 357 -8.11 3.27 -19.04
C SER A 357 -7.67 4.68 -18.67
N GLU A 358 -8.49 5.67 -19.03
CA GLU A 358 -8.29 7.07 -18.64
C GLU A 358 -8.44 7.27 -17.13
N PHE A 359 -9.43 6.62 -16.50
CA PHE A 359 -9.59 6.63 -15.05
C PHE A 359 -8.38 6.02 -14.35
N ILE A 360 -7.84 4.91 -14.85
CA ILE A 360 -6.58 4.34 -14.33
C ILE A 360 -5.44 5.37 -14.48
N ASN A 361 -5.35 6.08 -15.60
CA ASN A 361 -4.35 7.13 -15.80
C ASN A 361 -4.54 8.32 -14.83
N VAL A 362 -5.78 8.66 -14.48
CA VAL A 362 -6.09 9.65 -13.43
C VAL A 362 -5.55 9.21 -12.08
N LEU A 363 -5.70 7.94 -11.70
CA LEU A 363 -5.14 7.42 -10.45
C LEU A 363 -3.61 7.34 -10.49
N ARG A 364 -3.03 6.95 -11.63
CA ARG A 364 -1.57 6.89 -11.86
C ARG A 364 -0.93 8.28 -11.78
N TYR A 365 -1.61 9.31 -12.28
CA TYR A 365 -1.15 10.69 -12.20
C TYR A 365 -0.81 11.11 -10.76
N VAL A 366 -1.57 10.67 -9.76
CA VAL A 366 -1.28 10.97 -8.35
C VAL A 366 0.02 10.34 -7.90
N VAL A 367 0.25 9.07 -8.27
CA VAL A 367 1.51 8.35 -7.98
C VAL A 367 2.69 9.02 -8.67
N ASP A 368 2.56 9.37 -9.95
CA ASP A 368 3.58 10.11 -10.70
C ASP A 368 3.90 11.45 -10.04
N LYS A 369 2.88 12.18 -9.59
CA LYS A 369 3.08 13.47 -8.92
C LYS A 369 3.81 13.33 -7.60
N ILE A 370 3.50 12.31 -6.80
CA ILE A 370 4.24 12.01 -5.57
C ILE A 370 5.68 11.64 -5.91
N ALA A 371 5.89 10.69 -6.83
CA ALA A 371 7.21 10.18 -7.18
C ALA A 371 8.16 11.26 -7.70
N HIS A 372 7.64 12.25 -8.44
CA HIS A 372 8.42 13.33 -9.04
C HIS A 372 8.34 14.66 -8.26
N SER A 373 7.80 14.68 -7.04
CA SER A 373 7.67 15.91 -6.23
C SER A 373 9.01 16.53 -5.83
N ILE A 374 10.01 15.72 -5.51
CA ILE A 374 11.33 16.21 -5.07
C ILE A 374 12.29 16.35 -6.26
N ASN A 375 12.46 15.30 -7.06
CA ASN A 375 13.46 15.26 -8.15
C ASN A 375 12.89 15.53 -9.56
N GLY A 376 11.67 16.07 -9.65
CA GLY A 376 11.04 16.38 -10.94
C GLY A 376 11.63 17.62 -11.65
N PRO A 377 11.41 17.75 -12.96
CA PRO A 377 11.73 18.98 -13.69
C PRO A 377 10.94 20.16 -13.10
N ASN A 378 11.62 21.27 -12.83
CA ASN A 378 11.07 22.49 -12.18
C ASN A 378 10.58 22.30 -10.74
N ARG A 379 11.10 21.30 -10.00
CA ARG A 379 10.78 21.05 -8.58
C ARG A 379 11.94 21.37 -7.64
N ILE A 380 11.70 21.21 -6.35
CA ILE A 380 12.64 21.57 -5.28
C ILE A 380 13.90 20.72 -5.38
N ARG A 381 14.99 21.35 -5.79
CA ARG A 381 16.31 20.74 -5.74
C ARG A 381 16.85 20.83 -4.32
N ILE A 382 16.65 19.76 -3.55
CA ILE A 382 17.38 19.58 -2.30
C ILE A 382 18.81 19.24 -2.70
N ALA A 383 19.75 20.17 -2.51
CA ALA A 383 21.16 19.95 -2.77
C ALA A 383 21.76 18.94 -1.78
N THR A 384 22.95 18.42 -2.06
CA THR A 384 23.71 17.69 -1.04
C THR A 384 24.14 18.63 0.08
N ILE A 385 24.28 18.11 1.31
CA ILE A 385 24.62 18.93 2.48
C ILE A 385 25.97 19.64 2.29
N GLN A 386 26.94 18.95 1.69
CA GLN A 386 28.24 19.53 1.38
C GLN A 386 28.14 20.70 0.39
N SER A 387 27.33 20.56 -0.65
CA SER A 387 27.07 21.61 -1.64
C SER A 387 26.43 22.83 -0.96
N PHE A 388 25.35 22.61 -0.21
CA PHE A 388 24.62 23.66 0.50
C PHE A 388 25.51 24.44 1.49
N LEU A 389 26.35 23.73 2.25
CA LEU A 389 27.29 24.36 3.19
C LEU A 389 28.36 25.20 2.48
N ASN A 390 28.71 24.85 1.24
CA ASN A 390 29.65 25.60 0.40
C ASN A 390 28.99 26.78 -0.33
N GLY A 391 27.66 26.97 -0.17
CA GLY A 391 26.90 27.98 -0.90
C GLY A 391 26.71 27.64 -2.39
N ASP A 392 26.86 26.37 -2.76
CA ASP A 392 26.62 25.87 -4.11
C ASP A 392 25.41 24.92 -4.08
N ASP A 393 24.43 25.09 -4.96
CA ASP A 393 23.26 24.19 -5.06
C ASP A 393 23.34 23.29 -6.32
N SER A 394 24.54 23.13 -6.89
CA SER A 394 24.75 22.44 -8.16
C SER A 394 24.50 20.92 -8.10
N ILE A 395 24.73 20.26 -6.95
CA ILE A 395 24.64 18.80 -6.82
C ILE A 395 23.34 18.40 -6.10
N PRO A 396 22.33 17.86 -6.83
CA PRO A 396 21.07 17.42 -6.22
C PRO A 396 21.24 16.11 -5.45
N LEU A 397 20.39 15.94 -4.44
CA LEU A 397 20.28 14.72 -3.67
C LEU A 397 19.52 13.63 -4.47
N ASP A 398 20.01 12.40 -4.45
CA ASP A 398 19.33 11.29 -5.11
C ASP A 398 18.16 10.77 -4.26
N THR A 399 16.93 11.11 -4.64
CA THR A 399 15.68 10.66 -4.02
C THR A 399 14.82 9.88 -5.01
N HIS A 400 15.40 9.32 -6.08
CA HIS A 400 14.63 8.56 -7.06
C HIS A 400 14.02 7.31 -6.44
N LEU A 401 12.72 7.12 -6.66
CA LEU A 401 12.03 5.90 -6.29
C LEU A 401 12.39 4.76 -7.24
N SER A 402 12.40 3.53 -6.71
CA SER A 402 12.57 2.35 -7.55
C SER A 402 11.36 2.19 -8.48
N GLN A 403 11.62 1.91 -9.77
CA GLN A 403 10.55 1.63 -10.72
C GLN A 403 9.65 0.48 -10.27
N THR A 404 10.22 -0.51 -9.57
CA THR A 404 9.46 -1.64 -9.01
C THR A 404 8.36 -1.22 -8.03
N VAL A 405 8.59 -0.15 -7.25
CA VAL A 405 7.60 0.39 -6.30
C VAL A 405 6.45 1.07 -7.06
N ILE A 406 6.78 1.82 -8.11
CA ILE A 406 5.82 2.52 -8.97
C ILE A 406 4.97 1.50 -9.73
N ASP A 407 5.60 0.51 -10.35
CA ASP A 407 4.91 -0.54 -11.13
C ASP A 407 3.96 -1.36 -10.26
N ARG A 408 4.37 -1.67 -9.03
CA ARG A 408 3.51 -2.32 -8.03
C ARG A 408 2.26 -1.49 -7.72
N ALA A 409 2.43 -0.18 -7.51
CA ALA A 409 1.32 0.73 -7.27
C ALA A 409 0.38 0.81 -8.51
N TYR A 410 0.94 0.86 -9.71
CA TYR A 410 0.16 0.88 -10.96
C TYR A 410 -0.66 -0.38 -11.18
N LYS A 411 -0.08 -1.54 -10.89
CA LYS A 411 -0.80 -2.81 -10.96
C LYS A 411 -1.95 -2.84 -9.95
N GLN A 412 -1.66 -2.48 -8.70
CA GLN A 412 -2.67 -2.44 -7.64
C GLN A 412 -3.83 -1.49 -7.99
N LEU A 413 -3.53 -0.27 -8.47
CA LEU A 413 -4.57 0.70 -8.87
C LEU A 413 -5.40 0.23 -10.08
N ALA A 414 -4.79 -0.51 -11.02
CA ALA A 414 -5.53 -1.10 -12.13
C ALA A 414 -6.49 -2.21 -11.67
N ASP A 415 -6.03 -3.10 -10.79
CA ASP A 415 -6.86 -4.16 -10.20
C ASP A 415 -8.04 -3.56 -9.40
N ILE A 416 -7.79 -2.48 -8.67
CA ILE A 416 -8.81 -1.70 -7.93
C ILE A 416 -9.83 -1.07 -8.88
N ALA A 417 -9.38 -0.40 -9.94
CA ALA A 417 -10.29 0.22 -10.91
C ALA A 417 -11.20 -0.82 -11.54
N GLU A 418 -10.65 -1.96 -11.97
CA GLU A 418 -11.44 -3.03 -12.57
C GLU A 418 -12.49 -3.60 -11.60
N TYR A 419 -12.17 -3.70 -10.31
CA TYR A 419 -13.12 -4.12 -9.27
C TYR A 419 -14.28 -3.12 -9.10
N TYR A 420 -13.99 -1.83 -8.91
CA TYR A 420 -15.04 -0.83 -8.66
C TYR A 420 -15.89 -0.49 -9.90
N PHE A 421 -15.38 -0.74 -11.11
CA PHE A 421 -16.16 -0.54 -12.33
C PHE A 421 -17.15 -1.68 -12.63
N GLN A 422 -17.14 -2.79 -11.90
CA GLN A 422 -18.08 -3.90 -12.15
C GLN A 422 -19.55 -3.47 -12.04
N GLU A 423 -19.92 -2.72 -11.01
CA GLU A 423 -21.29 -2.24 -10.81
C GLU A 423 -21.66 -1.13 -11.80
N PRO A 424 -20.85 -0.08 -12.01
CA PRO A 424 -21.09 0.89 -13.09
C PRO A 424 -21.26 0.24 -14.46
N LYS A 425 -20.44 -0.76 -14.82
CA LYS A 425 -20.58 -1.48 -16.10
C LYS A 425 -21.95 -2.13 -16.25
N GLN A 426 -22.55 -2.65 -15.18
CA GLN A 426 -23.91 -3.20 -15.24
C GLN A 426 -24.96 -2.10 -15.51
N LEU A 427 -24.77 -0.91 -14.94
CA LEU A 427 -25.61 0.25 -15.25
C LEU A 427 -25.47 0.62 -16.73
N LEU A 428 -24.24 0.68 -17.26
CA LEU A 428 -23.97 0.95 -18.67
C LEU A 428 -24.67 -0.07 -19.58
N ASN A 429 -24.51 -1.37 -19.29
CA ASN A 429 -25.16 -2.44 -20.04
C ASN A 429 -26.69 -2.30 -20.03
N THR A 430 -27.28 -1.84 -18.92
CA THR A 430 -28.73 -1.60 -18.83
C THR A 430 -29.16 -0.48 -19.78
N TYR A 431 -28.36 0.59 -19.92
CA TYR A 431 -28.61 1.64 -20.90
C TYR A 431 -28.45 1.12 -22.34
N GLU A 432 -27.43 0.31 -22.60
CA GLU A 432 -27.21 -0.29 -23.93
C GLU A 432 -28.37 -1.21 -24.32
N GLU A 433 -28.77 -2.13 -23.45
CA GLU A 433 -29.88 -3.06 -23.72
C GLU A 433 -31.20 -2.32 -23.98
N LYS A 434 -31.46 -1.24 -23.23
CA LYS A 434 -32.71 -0.48 -23.35
C LYS A 434 -32.73 0.48 -24.54
N TYR A 435 -31.62 1.15 -24.86
CA TYR A 435 -31.67 2.34 -25.72
C TYR A 435 -30.69 2.32 -26.90
N ASN A 436 -29.76 1.35 -26.98
CA ASN A 436 -28.76 1.33 -28.06
C ASN A 436 -29.39 1.25 -29.45
N TYR A 437 -30.58 0.65 -29.59
CA TYR A 437 -31.30 0.57 -30.87
C TYR A 437 -31.68 1.95 -31.46
N LEU A 438 -31.72 3.00 -30.63
CA LEU A 438 -32.01 4.38 -31.06
C LEU A 438 -30.84 5.01 -31.82
N ILE A 439 -29.62 4.56 -31.54
CA ILE A 439 -28.36 5.14 -32.02
C ILE A 439 -27.57 4.19 -32.94
N ASP A 440 -27.83 2.89 -32.88
CA ASP A 440 -27.18 1.85 -33.71
C ASP A 440 -27.82 1.70 -35.12
N GLY A 441 -28.62 2.67 -35.55
CA GLY A 441 -29.25 2.70 -36.87
C GLY A 441 -30.43 1.76 -37.05
N LYS A 442 -30.74 0.85 -36.12
CA LYS A 442 -31.92 -0.02 -36.23
C LYS A 442 -33.21 0.79 -36.22
N ALA A 443 -33.37 1.72 -35.27
CA ALA A 443 -34.54 2.59 -35.22
C ALA A 443 -34.70 3.43 -36.51
N GLN A 444 -33.58 3.89 -37.09
CA GLN A 444 -33.60 4.62 -38.36
C GLN A 444 -34.13 3.72 -39.49
N ALA A 445 -33.61 2.49 -39.60
CA ALA A 445 -34.05 1.53 -40.62
C ALA A 445 -35.52 1.12 -40.43
N ASP A 446 -35.98 0.97 -39.18
CA ASP A 446 -37.37 0.66 -38.86
C ASP A 446 -38.31 1.81 -39.27
N VAL A 447 -37.94 3.06 -38.98
CA VAL A 447 -38.69 4.26 -39.39
C VAL A 447 -38.72 4.42 -40.91
N GLU A 448 -37.59 4.19 -41.58
CA GLU A 448 -37.52 4.24 -43.06
C GLU A 448 -38.38 3.16 -43.70
N LYS A 449 -38.35 1.94 -43.15
CA LYS A 449 -39.18 0.84 -43.60
C LYS A 449 -40.67 1.17 -43.39
N PHE A 450 -41.04 1.64 -42.21
CA PHE A 450 -42.41 2.08 -41.91
C PHE A 450 -42.87 3.17 -42.90
N ASN A 451 -42.04 4.19 -43.14
CA ASN A 451 -42.36 5.26 -44.10
C ASN A 451 -42.48 4.80 -45.56
N SER A 452 -41.87 3.65 -45.91
CA SER A 452 -41.96 3.06 -47.25
C SER A 452 -43.23 2.24 -47.47
N GLU A 453 -43.86 1.81 -46.39
CA GLU A 453 -45.11 1.05 -46.39
C GLU A 453 -46.32 2.00 -46.33
N ASN A 454 -47.49 1.51 -46.73
CA ASN A 454 -48.72 2.30 -46.65
C ASN A 454 -49.35 2.12 -45.26
N HIS A 455 -49.41 3.21 -44.50
CA HIS A 455 -50.03 3.23 -43.17
C HIS A 455 -51.09 4.32 -43.06
N THR A 456 -52.05 4.09 -42.18
CA THR A 456 -53.11 5.03 -41.83
C THR A 456 -52.59 6.15 -40.92
N PHE A 457 -53.32 7.27 -40.86
CA PHE A 457 -52.99 8.36 -39.95
C PHE A 457 -52.87 7.87 -38.50
N ASP A 458 -53.81 7.03 -38.05
CA ASP A 458 -53.83 6.51 -36.68
C ASP A 458 -52.58 5.66 -36.38
N GLU A 459 -52.11 4.83 -37.32
CA GLU A 459 -50.87 4.05 -37.17
C GLU A 459 -49.64 4.96 -37.07
N TYR A 460 -49.55 6.02 -37.88
CA TYR A 460 -48.49 7.03 -37.75
C TYR A 460 -48.52 7.71 -36.37
N THR A 461 -49.71 8.08 -35.87
CA THR A 461 -49.82 8.69 -34.53
C THR A 461 -49.40 7.73 -33.42
N GLN A 462 -49.66 6.42 -33.56
CA GLN A 462 -49.23 5.42 -32.58
C GLN A 462 -47.70 5.30 -32.55
N GLU A 463 -47.05 5.18 -33.71
CA GLU A 463 -45.59 5.12 -33.78
C GLU A 463 -44.93 6.44 -33.33
N PHE A 464 -45.51 7.59 -33.70
CA PHE A 464 -45.06 8.89 -33.20
C PHE A 464 -45.13 8.96 -31.66
N ASN A 465 -46.24 8.54 -31.08
CA ASN A 465 -46.43 8.53 -29.63
C ASN A 465 -45.52 7.53 -28.91
N ARG A 466 -45.17 6.40 -29.54
CA ARG A 466 -44.17 5.46 -29.02
C ARG A 466 -42.84 6.15 -28.76
N TYR A 467 -42.36 6.99 -29.68
CA TYR A 467 -41.12 7.77 -29.47
C TYR A 467 -41.28 8.87 -28.41
N ASN A 468 -42.45 9.49 -28.28
CA ASN A 468 -42.71 10.43 -27.17
C ASN A 468 -42.64 9.72 -25.81
N ASP A 469 -43.16 8.50 -25.71
CA ASP A 469 -43.10 7.72 -24.48
C ASP A 469 -41.68 7.26 -24.17
N ILE A 470 -40.88 6.89 -25.17
CA ILE A 470 -39.44 6.62 -25.02
C ILE A 470 -38.71 7.86 -24.46
N VAL A 471 -38.98 9.06 -25.00
CA VAL A 471 -38.41 10.31 -24.47
C VAL A 471 -38.77 10.51 -23.00
N LYS A 472 -40.03 10.28 -22.61
CA LYS A 472 -40.45 10.37 -21.20
C LYS A 472 -39.72 9.34 -20.34
N GLN A 473 -39.58 8.10 -20.81
CA GLN A 473 -38.87 7.04 -20.09
C GLN A 473 -37.41 7.40 -19.84
N ILE A 474 -36.69 7.89 -20.86
CA ILE A 474 -35.29 8.32 -20.73
C ILE A 474 -35.18 9.46 -19.69
N MET A 475 -36.11 10.43 -19.72
CA MET A 475 -36.09 11.55 -18.79
C MET A 475 -36.35 11.13 -17.33
N LEU A 476 -37.13 10.07 -17.10
CA LEU A 476 -37.43 9.51 -15.78
C LEU A 476 -36.27 8.70 -15.17
N GLU A 477 -35.31 8.23 -15.98
CA GLU A 477 -34.12 7.53 -15.48
C GLU A 477 -33.30 8.45 -14.54
N PRO A 478 -32.67 7.91 -13.47
CA PRO A 478 -31.91 8.71 -12.53
C PRO A 478 -30.72 9.39 -13.21
N THR A 479 -30.56 10.71 -13.01
CA THR A 479 -29.43 11.46 -13.58
C THR A 479 -28.12 11.15 -12.85
N THR A 480 -28.16 10.89 -11.53
CA THR A 480 -26.97 10.60 -10.74
C THR A 480 -27.15 9.31 -9.97
N VAL A 481 -26.16 8.41 -10.07
CA VAL A 481 -26.12 7.15 -9.33
C VAL A 481 -24.80 7.08 -8.59
N GLU A 482 -24.87 6.82 -7.28
CA GLU A 482 -23.68 6.74 -6.41
C GLU A 482 -23.30 5.29 -6.16
N PHE A 483 -22.06 4.96 -6.48
CA PHE A 483 -21.35 3.73 -6.13
C PHE A 483 -20.25 4.07 -5.10
N PRO A 484 -19.62 3.08 -4.44
CA PRO A 484 -18.65 3.36 -3.37
C PRO A 484 -17.51 4.32 -3.76
N LEU A 485 -16.87 4.10 -4.92
CA LEU A 485 -15.77 4.92 -5.44
C LEU A 485 -16.23 5.92 -6.52
N ILE A 486 -17.34 5.63 -7.20
CA ILE A 486 -17.72 6.28 -8.46
C ILE A 486 -19.09 6.90 -8.32
N GLN A 487 -19.27 8.14 -8.74
CA GLN A 487 -20.58 8.74 -8.96
C GLN A 487 -20.77 8.90 -10.46
N THR A 488 -21.74 8.19 -11.03
CA THR A 488 -22.05 8.31 -12.46
C THR A 488 -23.04 9.45 -12.69
N ASN A 489 -22.82 10.21 -13.76
CA ASN A 489 -23.73 11.24 -14.22
C ASN A 489 -24.20 10.93 -15.65
N SER A 490 -25.50 10.67 -15.79
CA SER A 490 -26.13 10.26 -17.05
C SER A 490 -26.78 11.41 -17.81
N GLU A 491 -26.57 12.67 -17.41
CA GLU A 491 -27.23 13.82 -18.03
C GLU A 491 -26.93 13.91 -19.54
N GLN A 492 -25.67 13.74 -19.93
CA GLN A 492 -25.24 13.85 -21.33
C GLN A 492 -25.80 12.72 -22.19
N VAL A 493 -25.70 11.46 -21.75
CA VAL A 493 -26.32 10.33 -22.46
C VAL A 493 -27.85 10.48 -22.55
N LYS A 494 -28.52 10.95 -21.49
CA LYS A 494 -29.97 11.19 -21.53
C LYS A 494 -30.35 12.21 -22.59
N GLN A 495 -29.64 13.34 -22.65
CA GLN A 495 -29.85 14.36 -23.66
C GLN A 495 -29.64 13.81 -25.07
N GLY A 496 -28.53 13.12 -25.31
CA GLY A 496 -28.24 12.52 -26.61
C GLY A 496 -29.27 11.47 -27.05
N LEU A 497 -29.72 10.61 -26.14
CA LEU A 497 -30.77 9.62 -26.44
C LEU A 497 -32.13 10.27 -26.71
N VAL A 498 -32.48 11.34 -25.97
CA VAL A 498 -33.71 12.12 -26.22
C VAL A 498 -33.64 12.79 -27.59
N GLU A 499 -32.50 13.35 -27.98
CA GLU A 499 -32.30 13.93 -29.30
C GLU A 499 -32.42 12.89 -30.41
N ALA A 500 -31.81 11.71 -30.24
CA ALA A 500 -31.95 10.60 -31.19
C ALA A 500 -33.41 10.15 -31.34
N ALA A 501 -34.14 9.95 -30.25
CA ALA A 501 -35.55 9.59 -30.28
C ALA A 501 -36.43 10.68 -30.93
N ARG A 502 -36.16 11.96 -30.63
CA ARG A 502 -36.84 13.10 -31.25
C ARG A 502 -36.58 13.18 -32.75
N LYS A 503 -35.37 12.85 -33.21
CA LYS A 503 -35.04 12.81 -34.64
C LYS A 503 -35.92 11.81 -35.38
N HIS A 504 -35.99 10.56 -34.89
CA HIS A 504 -36.85 9.51 -35.44
C HIS A 504 -38.32 9.91 -35.47
N ARG A 505 -38.80 10.44 -34.34
CA ARG A 505 -40.15 10.97 -34.20
C ARG A 505 -40.46 12.08 -35.21
N ASN A 506 -39.55 13.03 -35.39
CA ASN A 506 -39.75 14.15 -36.30
C ASN A 506 -39.78 13.68 -37.76
N THR A 507 -38.99 12.68 -38.13
CA THR A 507 -39.06 12.07 -39.48
C THR A 507 -40.44 11.47 -39.77
N LEU A 508 -41.06 10.79 -38.80
CA LEU A 508 -42.44 10.29 -38.93
C LEU A 508 -43.45 11.44 -39.07
N LEU A 509 -43.31 12.48 -38.24
CA LEU A 509 -44.19 13.65 -38.27
C LEU A 509 -44.11 14.41 -39.60
N GLU A 510 -42.91 14.58 -40.14
CA GLU A 510 -42.70 15.24 -41.45
C GLU A 510 -43.39 14.47 -42.57
N LYS A 511 -43.30 13.13 -42.58
CA LYS A 511 -44.01 12.29 -43.56
C LYS A 511 -45.53 12.46 -43.41
N LEU A 512 -46.04 12.38 -42.19
CA LEU A 512 -47.46 12.54 -41.85
C LEU A 512 -48.02 13.89 -42.32
N VAL A 513 -47.32 14.99 -42.00
CA VAL A 513 -47.72 16.34 -42.40
C VAL A 513 -47.66 16.52 -43.92
N ASN A 514 -46.67 15.93 -44.59
CA ASN A 514 -46.58 15.99 -46.05
C ASN A 514 -47.72 15.24 -46.75
N ASP A 515 -48.14 14.10 -46.22
CA ASP A 515 -49.28 13.36 -46.76
C ASP A 515 -50.60 14.10 -46.50
N TYR A 516 -50.77 14.65 -45.29
CA TYR A 516 -51.88 15.55 -44.94
C TYR A 516 -51.96 16.74 -45.91
N ARG A 517 -50.84 17.42 -46.15
CA ARG A 517 -50.77 18.58 -47.07
C ARG A 517 -51.17 18.19 -48.50
N LYS A 518 -50.68 17.04 -48.99
CA LYS A 518 -51.05 16.52 -50.31
C LYS A 518 -52.55 16.23 -50.41
N GLU A 519 -53.14 15.68 -49.35
CA GLU A 519 -54.57 15.40 -49.34
C GLU A 519 -55.41 16.68 -49.37
N CYS A 520 -55.06 17.71 -48.60
CA CYS A 520 -55.68 19.03 -48.70
C CYS A 520 -55.58 19.62 -50.12
N GLN A 521 -54.40 19.53 -50.74
CA GLN A 521 -54.19 19.98 -52.12
C GLN A 521 -55.05 19.20 -53.13
N ASN A 522 -55.14 17.88 -52.98
CA ASN A 522 -55.95 17.02 -53.85
C ASN A 522 -57.43 17.36 -53.74
N ILE A 523 -57.95 17.52 -52.52
CA ILE A 523 -59.34 17.94 -52.27
C ILE A 523 -59.60 19.30 -52.94
N CYS A 524 -58.73 20.29 -52.71
CA CYS A 524 -58.83 21.60 -53.34
C CYS A 524 -58.83 21.51 -54.88
N ALA A 525 -57.94 20.70 -55.45
CA ALA A 525 -57.84 20.51 -56.89
C ALA A 525 -59.07 19.82 -57.49
N GLU A 526 -59.66 18.84 -56.80
CA GLU A 526 -60.89 18.18 -57.23
C GLU A 526 -62.08 19.14 -57.21
N PHE A 527 -62.23 19.96 -56.17
CA PHE A 527 -63.25 21.01 -56.13
C PHE A 527 -63.04 22.07 -57.21
N GLU A 528 -61.81 22.52 -57.43
CA GLU A 528 -61.51 23.48 -58.51
C GLU A 528 -61.79 22.86 -59.88
N ALA A 529 -61.51 21.57 -60.11
CA ALA A 529 -61.86 20.88 -61.35
C ALA A 529 -63.39 20.81 -61.56
N ILE A 530 -64.18 20.57 -60.51
CA ILE A 530 -65.64 20.62 -60.56
C ILE A 530 -66.10 22.03 -60.94
N LYS A 531 -65.58 23.06 -60.27
CA LYS A 531 -65.88 24.47 -60.54
C LYS A 531 -65.54 24.87 -61.99
N GLN A 532 -64.36 24.51 -62.49
CA GLN A 532 -63.94 24.83 -63.86
C GLN A 532 -64.86 24.16 -64.89
N ARG A 533 -65.27 22.91 -64.66
CA ARG A 533 -66.20 22.20 -65.54
C ARG A 533 -67.62 22.79 -65.48
N ALA A 534 -68.07 23.20 -64.29
CA ALA A 534 -69.36 23.87 -64.11
C ALA A 534 -69.43 25.26 -64.76
N LEU A 535 -68.32 25.98 -64.85
CA LEU A 535 -68.25 27.31 -65.47
C LEU A 535 -67.88 27.27 -66.96
N SER A 536 -67.62 26.09 -67.53
CA SER A 536 -67.26 25.94 -68.93
C SER A 536 -68.45 26.21 -69.86
N LYS A 537 -68.24 26.99 -70.94
CA LYS A 537 -69.28 27.25 -71.95
C LYS A 537 -69.30 26.11 -72.99
N PRO A 538 -70.38 25.32 -73.10
CA PRO A 538 -70.45 24.24 -74.08
C PRO A 538 -70.52 24.79 -75.51
N ALA A 539 -69.78 24.19 -76.43
CA ALA A 539 -69.79 24.54 -77.85
C ALA A 539 -70.87 23.75 -78.64
N THR A 540 -71.33 22.62 -78.09
CA THR A 540 -72.35 21.76 -78.69
C THR A 540 -73.41 21.32 -77.69
N THR A 541 -74.62 20.99 -78.18
CA THR A 541 -75.71 20.44 -77.35
C THR A 541 -75.33 19.11 -76.68
N ALA A 542 -74.42 18.34 -77.29
CA ALA A 542 -73.88 17.11 -76.70
C ALA A 542 -72.99 17.43 -75.48
N GLU A 543 -72.09 18.41 -75.60
CA GLU A 543 -71.26 18.89 -74.50
C GLU A 543 -72.08 19.49 -73.35
N LEU A 544 -73.18 20.20 -73.66
CA LEU A 544 -74.10 20.73 -72.64
C LEU A 544 -74.72 19.59 -71.81
N ASN A 545 -75.25 18.56 -72.48
CA ASN A 545 -75.83 17.40 -71.80
C ASN A 545 -74.80 16.62 -70.96
N ASP A 546 -73.55 16.55 -71.40
CA ASP A 546 -72.46 15.92 -70.66
C ASP A 546 -72.03 16.72 -69.42
N ILE A 547 -72.05 18.07 -69.50
CA ILE A 547 -71.79 18.95 -68.36
C ILE A 547 -72.90 18.81 -67.32
N ILE A 548 -74.18 18.83 -67.72
CA ILE A 548 -75.33 18.67 -66.81
C ILE A 548 -75.25 17.34 -66.06
N LYS A 549 -75.04 16.23 -66.77
CA LYS A 549 -74.87 14.90 -66.13
C LYS A 549 -73.69 14.85 -65.17
N TYR A 550 -72.58 15.50 -65.52
CA TYR A 550 -71.40 15.56 -64.65
C TYR A 550 -71.69 16.36 -63.39
N ILE A 551 -72.40 17.49 -63.50
CA ILE A 551 -72.74 18.37 -62.37
C ILE A 551 -73.76 17.72 -61.45
N ASP A 552 -74.79 17.05 -61.98
CA ASP A 552 -75.74 16.29 -61.16
C ASP A 552 -75.03 15.21 -60.33
N ASN A 553 -74.09 14.48 -60.95
CA ASN A 553 -73.23 13.54 -60.24
C ASN A 553 -72.31 14.24 -59.23
N ALA A 554 -71.77 15.41 -59.58
CA ALA A 554 -70.93 16.19 -58.69
C ALA A 554 -71.68 16.70 -57.45
N LYS A 555 -72.93 17.17 -57.60
CA LYS A 555 -73.80 17.61 -56.50
C LYS A 555 -74.21 16.47 -55.57
N GLY A 556 -74.39 15.26 -56.12
CA GLY A 556 -74.72 14.07 -55.36
C GLY A 556 -73.49 13.36 -54.79
N GLU A 557 -73.00 12.35 -55.50
CA GLU A 557 -72.03 11.38 -54.99
C GLU A 557 -70.64 12.00 -54.72
N LYS A 558 -70.12 12.84 -55.63
CA LYS A 558 -68.76 13.39 -55.46
C LYS A 558 -68.66 14.42 -54.36
N SER A 559 -69.64 15.32 -54.22
CA SER A 559 -69.66 16.33 -53.16
C SER A 559 -69.76 15.69 -51.78
N LEU A 560 -70.58 14.63 -51.63
CA LEU A 560 -70.65 13.85 -50.40
C LEU A 560 -69.30 13.20 -50.07
N HIS A 561 -68.68 12.51 -51.02
CA HIS A 561 -67.36 11.89 -50.84
C HIS A 561 -66.27 12.90 -50.48
N LEU A 562 -66.21 14.06 -51.15
CA LEU A 562 -65.26 15.13 -50.81
C LEU A 562 -65.53 15.73 -49.44
N THR A 563 -66.81 15.86 -49.04
CA THR A 563 -67.18 16.35 -47.70
C THR A 563 -66.75 15.36 -46.60
N GLU A 564 -66.85 14.05 -46.85
CA GLU A 564 -66.34 13.02 -45.92
C GLU A 564 -64.82 13.09 -45.79
N ARG A 565 -64.09 13.25 -46.90
CA ARG A 565 -62.64 13.46 -46.87
C ARG A 565 -62.25 14.73 -46.12
N ILE A 566 -63.00 15.83 -46.28
CA ILE A 566 -62.80 17.06 -45.51
C ILE A 566 -62.99 16.83 -44.01
N LYS A 567 -63.98 16.03 -43.59
CA LYS A 567 -64.17 15.69 -42.17
C LYS A 567 -62.99 14.92 -41.61
N GLU A 568 -62.42 14.01 -42.39
CA GLU A 568 -61.23 13.26 -41.98
C GLU A 568 -59.99 14.19 -41.90
N VAL A 569 -59.78 15.07 -42.89
CA VAL A 569 -58.74 16.12 -42.82
C VAL A 569 -58.92 17.01 -41.59
N GLN A 570 -60.15 17.38 -41.25
CA GLN A 570 -60.43 18.16 -40.05
C GLN A 570 -60.04 17.41 -38.77
N ARG A 571 -60.36 16.11 -38.65
CA ARG A 571 -59.94 15.26 -37.53
C ARG A 571 -58.42 15.19 -37.41
N GLN A 572 -57.72 15.02 -38.54
CA GLN A 572 -56.26 14.97 -38.56
C GLN A 572 -55.64 16.31 -38.18
N MET A 573 -56.22 17.42 -38.63
CA MET A 573 -55.78 18.77 -38.29
C MET A 573 -55.88 19.03 -36.79
N GLU A 574 -56.96 18.58 -36.13
CA GLU A 574 -57.13 18.73 -34.67
C GLU A 574 -55.97 18.10 -33.89
N TYR A 575 -55.51 16.91 -34.29
CA TYR A 575 -54.32 16.29 -33.69
C TYR A 575 -53.03 17.05 -34.02
N LEU A 576 -52.85 17.44 -35.29
CA LEU A 576 -51.63 18.10 -35.74
C LEU A 576 -51.46 19.50 -35.15
N LEU A 577 -52.53 20.18 -34.71
CA LEU A 577 -52.43 21.47 -34.03
C LEU A 577 -51.65 21.42 -32.72
N ASP A 578 -51.68 20.27 -32.02
CA ASP A 578 -50.96 20.07 -30.77
C ASP A 578 -49.48 19.66 -30.99
N GLU A 579 -49.20 18.97 -32.10
CA GLU A 579 -47.89 18.34 -32.35
C GLU A 579 -47.05 19.05 -33.44
N TYR A 580 -47.65 19.88 -34.29
CA TYR A 580 -47.00 20.52 -35.43
C TYR A 580 -47.24 22.04 -35.50
N PHE A 581 -46.18 22.78 -35.85
CA PHE A 581 -46.27 24.21 -36.10
C PHE A 581 -46.58 24.48 -37.58
N PHE A 582 -47.83 24.81 -37.88
CA PHE A 582 -48.27 25.14 -39.24
C PHE A 582 -47.66 26.45 -39.74
N SER A 583 -47.18 26.43 -40.99
CA SER A 583 -46.76 27.64 -41.70
C SER A 583 -47.96 28.48 -42.14
N GLU A 584 -47.75 29.75 -42.52
CA GLU A 584 -48.83 30.59 -43.04
C GLU A 584 -49.47 30.00 -44.31
N GLU A 585 -48.67 29.34 -45.15
CA GLU A 585 -49.14 28.66 -46.35
C GLU A 585 -50.04 27.46 -45.99
N ASP A 586 -49.65 26.67 -45.00
CA ASP A 586 -50.46 25.54 -44.52
C ASP A 586 -51.79 26.02 -43.92
N ILE A 587 -51.76 27.10 -43.15
CA ILE A 587 -52.97 27.68 -42.56
C ILE A 587 -53.94 28.13 -43.65
N ARG A 588 -53.44 28.78 -44.72
CA ARG A 588 -54.28 29.18 -45.87
C ARG A 588 -54.85 27.97 -46.60
N LEU A 589 -54.01 26.97 -46.88
CA LEU A 589 -54.46 25.72 -47.52
C LEU A 589 -55.53 25.01 -46.70
N ASN A 590 -55.37 24.94 -45.38
CA ASN A 590 -56.37 24.37 -44.48
C ASN A 590 -57.69 25.15 -44.55
N ALA A 591 -57.63 26.49 -44.49
CA ALA A 591 -58.81 27.34 -44.60
C ALA A 591 -59.54 27.13 -45.94
N ASP A 592 -58.80 27.12 -47.06
CA ASP A 592 -59.37 26.88 -48.40
C ASP A 592 -60.05 25.51 -48.47
N THR A 593 -59.37 24.47 -47.97
CA THR A 593 -59.88 23.08 -47.93
C THR A 593 -61.19 22.98 -47.15
N LEU A 594 -61.26 23.59 -45.96
CA LEU A 594 -62.44 23.55 -45.09
C LEU A 594 -63.60 24.42 -45.62
N LEU A 595 -63.32 25.49 -46.37
CA LEU A 595 -64.34 26.42 -46.89
C LEU A 595 -64.95 25.97 -48.24
N TRP A 596 -64.32 25.03 -48.95
CA TRP A 596 -64.80 24.54 -50.25
C TRP A 596 -66.28 24.12 -50.30
N PRO A 597 -66.82 23.35 -49.34
CA PRO A 597 -68.23 22.95 -49.34
C PRO A 597 -69.20 24.14 -49.32
N ARG A 598 -68.82 25.24 -48.66
CA ARG A 598 -69.60 26.48 -48.65
C ARG A 598 -69.44 27.25 -49.96
N ASN A 599 -68.23 27.26 -50.52
CA ASN A 599 -67.89 28.05 -51.70
C ASN A 599 -68.42 27.44 -53.01
N ILE A 600 -68.60 26.12 -53.09
CA ILE A 600 -69.08 25.44 -54.29
C ILE A 600 -70.60 25.58 -54.52
N GLY A 601 -71.38 25.79 -53.46
CA GLY A 601 -72.85 25.93 -53.54
C GLY A 601 -73.33 27.00 -54.54
N PRO A 602 -72.89 28.27 -54.43
CA PRO A 602 -73.28 29.32 -55.36
C PRO A 602 -72.89 29.05 -56.83
N ILE A 603 -71.84 28.25 -57.07
CA ILE A 603 -71.39 27.88 -58.43
C ILE A 603 -72.38 26.89 -59.06
N PHE A 604 -72.90 25.96 -58.26
CA PHE A 604 -73.96 25.06 -58.69
C PHE A 604 -75.27 25.79 -58.98
N ASP A 605 -75.64 26.79 -58.16
CA ASP A 605 -76.83 27.60 -58.38
C ASP A 605 -76.72 28.41 -59.69
N THR A 606 -75.56 29.00 -59.96
CA THR A 606 -75.31 29.76 -61.20
C THR A 606 -75.38 28.87 -62.45
N ASN A 607 -74.93 27.62 -62.35
CA ASN A 607 -75.01 26.67 -63.47
C ASN A 607 -76.46 26.24 -63.76
N ASP A 608 -77.31 26.09 -62.73
CA ASP A 608 -78.73 25.75 -62.90
C ASP A 608 -79.54 26.89 -63.55
N GLU A 609 -79.08 28.14 -63.40
CA GLU A 609 -79.68 29.33 -64.02
C GLU A 609 -79.20 29.59 -65.47
N SER A 610 -78.15 28.89 -65.92
CA SER A 610 -77.49 29.06 -67.23
C SER A 610 -77.99 28.07 -68.28
#